data_AF-A0A7C1T4S5-F1
#
_entry.id   AF-A0A7C1T4S5-F1
#
_cell.length_a   1.000
_cell.length_b   1.000
_cell.length_c   1.000
_cell.angle_alpha   90.00
_cell.angle_beta   90.00
_cell.angle_gamma   90.00
#
_symmetry.space_group_name_H-M   'P 1'
#
loop_
_entity.id
_entity.type
_entity.pdbx_description
1 polymer ?
#
loop_
_entity_poly.entity_id
_entity_poly.type
_entity_poly.pdbx_seq_one_letter_code
_entity_poly.pdbx_strand_id
1 'polypeptide(L)'
;MDASAAYGAKAPGDRPLPPLRIALLLDRKDQLENWQLALIDRILADDRFCLKTLILCPARTEASSSAFRLAASLERMTLGRQPVYRAVSPGFGDLHVESLEKMIAGGLTAELDLVLQLSPLDLDPKIFRGLRFGAWRFSFL
;
A
#
# COMPACT_ATOMS: atom_id res chain seq x y z
N MET A 1 20.46 -51.51 16.20
CA MET A 1 20.66 -50.82 14.92
C MET A 1 19.31 -50.80 14.21
N ASP A 2 18.58 -49.72 13.99
CA ASP A 2 18.66 -48.28 14.30
C ASP A 2 17.21 -47.76 14.10
N ALA A 3 16.60 -47.09 15.08
CA ALA A 3 16.53 -45.64 15.18
C ALA A 3 16.00 -44.91 13.91
N SER A 4 14.70 -44.58 13.90
CA SER A 4 14.19 -43.21 13.65
C SER A 4 12.67 -43.20 13.51
N ALA A 5 11.99 -43.31 14.64
CA ALA A 5 10.71 -42.65 14.84
C ALA A 5 11.00 -41.19 15.20
N ALA A 6 11.03 -40.30 14.20
CA ALA A 6 11.12 -38.86 14.41
C ALA A 6 10.73 -38.07 13.15
N TYR A 7 9.44 -38.07 12.79
CA TYR A 7 8.89 -36.99 11.97
C TYR A 7 8.07 -36.06 12.87
N GLY A 8 8.77 -35.02 13.32
CA GLY A 8 8.21 -33.69 13.57
C GLY A 8 7.17 -33.59 14.68
N ALA A 9 7.62 -33.50 15.93
CA ALA A 9 6.86 -32.78 16.95
C ALA A 9 6.58 -31.36 16.45
N LYS A 10 5.30 -31.03 16.24
CA LYS A 10 4.81 -29.69 15.91
C LYS A 10 5.22 -28.76 17.06
N ALA A 11 6.09 -27.80 16.77
CA ALA A 11 6.59 -26.87 17.79
C ALA A 11 5.41 -26.16 18.50
N PRO A 12 5.37 -26.12 19.83
CA PRO A 12 4.33 -25.43 20.57
C PRO A 12 4.66 -23.94 20.55
N GLY A 13 4.07 -23.20 19.60
CA GLY A 13 4.32 -21.76 19.50
C GLY A 13 3.70 -21.02 18.32
N ASP A 14 3.15 -21.72 17.34
CA ASP A 14 2.62 -21.08 16.12
C ASP A 14 1.18 -20.59 16.34
N ARG A 15 1.01 -19.64 17.27
CA ARG A 15 -0.19 -18.79 17.24
C ARG A 15 -0.01 -17.89 16.02
N PRO A 16 -0.91 -17.92 15.02
CA PRO A 16 -0.81 -17.02 13.90
C PRO A 16 -0.79 -15.60 14.45
N LEU A 17 0.27 -14.85 14.12
CA LEU A 17 0.37 -13.44 14.49
C LEU A 17 -0.84 -12.72 13.91
N PRO A 18 -1.43 -11.74 14.63
CA PRO A 18 -2.54 -10.96 14.08
C PRO A 18 -2.09 -10.28 12.78
N PRO A 19 -2.99 -10.19 11.78
CA PRO A 19 -2.66 -9.62 10.48
C PRO A 19 -2.26 -8.15 10.64
N LEU A 20 -1.26 -7.73 9.87
CA LEU A 20 -0.75 -6.37 9.88
C LEU A 20 -1.80 -5.42 9.29
N ARG A 21 -2.20 -4.40 10.05
CA ARG A 21 -3.27 -3.47 9.66
C ARG A 21 -2.66 -2.30 8.90
N ILE A 22 -2.92 -2.24 7.60
CA ILE A 22 -2.27 -1.31 6.66
C ILE A 22 -3.28 -0.28 6.17
N ALA A 23 -2.85 0.98 6.04
CA ALA A 23 -3.52 1.98 5.21
C ALA A 23 -2.64 2.33 4.01
N LEU A 24 -3.27 2.62 2.88
CA LEU A 24 -2.58 3.11 1.69
C LEU A 24 -2.82 4.61 1.54
N LEU A 25 -1.76 5.38 1.40
CA LEU A 25 -1.83 6.80 1.11
C LEU A 25 -1.66 7.02 -0.41
N LEU A 26 -2.71 7.54 -1.04
CA LEU A 26 -2.85 7.70 -2.49
C LEU A 26 -3.12 9.18 -2.84
N ASP A 27 -2.69 9.61 -4.02
CA ASP A 27 -3.05 10.91 -4.61
C ASP A 27 -4.46 10.90 -5.23
N ARG A 28 -4.91 9.72 -5.70
CA ARG A 28 -6.20 9.51 -6.35
C ARG A 28 -6.71 8.09 -6.11
N LYS A 29 -8.03 7.93 -6.08
CA LYS A 29 -8.69 6.62 -6.04
C LYS A 29 -8.81 6.00 -7.44
N ASP A 30 -9.10 6.85 -8.42
CA ASP A 30 -9.34 6.44 -9.79
C ASP A 30 -8.06 6.53 -10.63
N GLN A 31 -7.93 5.68 -11.65
CA GLN A 31 -6.78 5.64 -12.58
C GLN A 31 -5.44 5.35 -11.90
N LEU A 32 -5.44 4.41 -10.94
CA LEU A 32 -4.22 3.86 -10.37
C LEU A 32 -3.36 3.21 -11.45
N GLU A 33 -2.04 3.31 -11.29
CA GLU A 33 -1.09 2.66 -12.18
C GLU A 33 -1.13 1.14 -12.00
N ASN A 34 -0.79 0.39 -13.05
CA ASN A 34 -0.82 -1.08 -13.03
C ASN A 34 -0.07 -1.69 -11.84
N TRP A 35 1.08 -1.10 -11.47
CA TRP A 35 1.86 -1.58 -10.34
C TRP A 35 1.19 -1.29 -8.98
N GLN A 36 0.47 -0.16 -8.86
CA GLN A 36 -0.31 0.17 -7.66
C GLN A 36 -1.43 -0.84 -7.48
N LEU A 37 -2.16 -1.15 -8.56
CA LEU A 37 -3.20 -2.17 -8.57
C LEU A 37 -2.66 -3.55 -8.21
N ALA A 38 -1.52 -3.95 -8.80
CA ALA A 38 -0.89 -5.23 -8.49
C ALA A 38 -0.40 -5.33 -7.03
N LEU A 39 0.07 -4.23 -6.46
CA LEU A 39 0.43 -4.16 -5.04
C LEU A 39 -0.81 -4.32 -4.15
N ILE A 40 -1.87 -3.59 -4.45
CA ILE A 40 -3.14 -3.67 -3.71
C ILE A 40 -3.70 -5.09 -3.75
N ASP A 41 -3.76 -5.70 -4.93
CA ASP A 41 -4.25 -7.07 -5.08
C ASP A 41 -3.41 -8.07 -4.28
N ARG A 42 -2.07 -7.90 -4.25
CA ARG A 42 -1.20 -8.75 -3.42
C ARG A 42 -1.43 -8.56 -1.93
N ILE A 43 -1.69 -7.33 -1.48
CA ILE A 43 -2.02 -7.06 -0.07
C ILE A 43 -3.37 -7.69 0.28
N LEU A 44 -4.37 -7.58 -0.61
CA LEU A 44 -5.70 -8.13 -0.39
C LEU A 44 -5.74 -9.66 -0.46
N ALA A 45 -4.84 -10.28 -1.22
CA ALA A 45 -4.78 -11.74 -1.38
C ALA A 45 -3.96 -12.45 -0.29
N ASP A 46 -3.23 -11.72 0.57
CA ASP A 46 -2.34 -12.29 1.58
C ASP A 46 -2.93 -12.08 2.98
N ASP A 47 -3.30 -13.19 3.64
CA ASP A 47 -3.95 -13.20 4.96
C ASP A 47 -3.11 -12.60 6.09
N ARG A 48 -1.81 -12.37 5.86
CA ARG A 48 -0.93 -11.68 6.81
C ARG A 48 -1.15 -10.18 6.84
N PHE A 49 -1.82 -9.63 5.83
CA PHE A 49 -2.11 -8.21 5.71
C PHE A 49 -3.62 -7.96 5.77
N CYS A 50 -3.99 -6.86 6.41
CA CYS A 50 -5.36 -6.38 6.44
C CYS A 50 -5.37 -4.93 5.97
N LEU A 51 -5.80 -4.70 4.72
CA LEU A 51 -5.97 -3.36 4.18
C LEU A 51 -7.24 -2.74 4.78
N LYS A 52 -7.06 -1.78 5.68
CA LYS A 52 -8.15 -1.17 6.44
C LYS A 52 -8.81 0.01 5.74
N THR A 53 -8.00 0.88 5.15
CA THR A 53 -8.49 2.13 4.57
C THR A 53 -7.55 2.66 3.49
N LEU A 54 -8.13 3.41 2.56
CA LEU A 54 -7.42 4.23 1.60
C LEU A 54 -7.47 5.69 2.07
N ILE A 55 -6.32 6.32 2.20
CA ILE A 55 -6.17 7.71 2.60
C ILE A 55 -5.87 8.52 1.35
N LEU A 56 -6.77 9.43 0.99
CA LEU A 56 -6.59 10.32 -0.15
C LEU A 56 -5.90 11.61 0.29
N CYS A 57 -4.73 11.85 -0.30
CA CYS A 57 -4.04 13.13 -0.25
C CYS A 57 -4.77 14.18 -1.09
N PRO A 58 -4.71 15.46 -0.71
CA PRO A 58 -5.04 16.53 -1.63
C PRO A 58 -4.10 16.41 -2.85
N ALA A 59 -4.65 16.63 -4.05
CA ALA A 59 -3.88 16.59 -5.28
C ALA A 59 -2.75 17.63 -5.19
N ARG A 60 -1.50 17.17 -5.32
CA ARG A 60 -0.37 18.09 -5.48
C ARG A 60 -0.53 18.78 -6.83
N THR A 61 -0.81 20.07 -6.83
CA THR A 61 -0.67 20.93 -8.02
C THR A 61 0.82 21.15 -8.30
N GLU A 62 1.62 20.09 -8.38
CA GLU A 62 2.96 20.21 -8.92
C GLU A 62 2.81 20.28 -10.43
N ALA A 63 3.05 21.48 -10.96
CA ALA A 63 3.24 21.70 -12.38
C ALA A 63 4.45 20.88 -12.82
N SER A 64 4.25 19.58 -13.10
CA SER A 64 5.24 18.80 -13.82
C SER A 64 5.56 19.58 -15.09
N SER A 65 6.85 19.91 -15.25
CA SER A 65 7.28 20.67 -16.41
C SER A 65 6.79 19.94 -17.66
N SER A 66 6.30 20.69 -18.65
CA SER A 66 5.76 20.11 -19.88
C SER A 66 6.76 19.15 -20.54
N ALA A 67 8.06 19.40 -20.37
CA ALA A 67 9.15 18.53 -20.81
C ALA A 67 9.17 17.17 -20.09
N PHE A 68 9.00 17.12 -18.76
CA PHE A 68 8.92 15.85 -18.03
C PHE A 68 7.66 15.06 -18.40
N ARG A 69 6.53 15.74 -18.65
CA ARG A 69 5.32 15.08 -19.17
C ARG A 69 5.53 14.45 -20.54
N LEU A 70 6.25 15.15 -21.42
CA LEU A 70 6.59 14.65 -22.75
C LEU A 70 7.54 13.46 -22.68
N ALA A 71 8.60 13.53 -21.86
CA ALA A 71 9.52 12.42 -21.65
C ALA A 71 8.80 11.18 -21.10
N ALA A 72 7.98 11.34 -20.05
CA ALA A 72 7.17 10.26 -19.49
C ALA A 72 6.15 9.70 -20.50
N SER A 73 5.56 10.55 -21.35
CA SER A 73 4.67 10.10 -22.42
C SER A 73 5.41 9.30 -23.48
N LEU A 74 6.61 9.73 -23.87
CA LEU A 74 7.43 9.03 -24.85
C LEU A 74 7.89 7.67 -24.31
N GLU A 75 8.35 7.60 -23.05
CA GLU A 75 8.72 6.33 -22.41
C GLU A 75 7.53 5.36 -22.34
N ARG A 76 6.34 5.83 -21.91
CA ARG A 76 5.13 4.99 -21.89
C ARG A 76 4.72 4.50 -23.27
N MET A 77 4.87 5.33 -24.30
CA MET A 77 4.51 4.98 -25.68
C MET A 77 5.50 4.02 -26.34
N THR A 78 6.79 4.12 -26.02
CA THR A 78 7.87 3.41 -26.74
C THR A 78 8.41 2.18 -26.00
N LEU A 79 8.46 2.21 -24.67
CA LEU A 79 9.09 1.17 -23.84
C LEU A 79 8.13 0.59 -22.78
N GLY A 80 7.07 1.32 -22.43
CA GLY A 80 6.19 1.02 -21.31
C GLY A 80 4.86 0.36 -21.65
N ARG A 81 4.74 -0.40 -22.76
CA ARG A 81 3.52 -1.18 -23.06
C ARG A 81 3.39 -2.38 -22.10
N GLN A 82 3.20 -2.09 -20.82
CA GLN A 82 2.73 -3.09 -19.88
C GLN A 82 1.26 -3.40 -20.20
N PRO A 83 0.87 -4.68 -20.29
CA PRO A 83 -0.53 -5.05 -20.44
C PRO A 83 -1.34 -4.44 -19.29
N VAL A 84 -2.55 -3.96 -19.59
CA VAL A 84 -3.45 -3.36 -18.59
C VAL A 84 -3.69 -4.39 -17.48
N TYR A 85 -3.31 -4.03 -16.25
CA TYR A 85 -3.52 -4.89 -15.10
C TYR A 85 -5.01 -4.86 -14.75
N ARG A 86 -5.67 -6.01 -14.82
CA ARG A 86 -7.05 -6.16 -14.36
C ARG A 86 -7.02 -6.54 -12.90
N ALA A 87 -7.54 -5.68 -12.03
CA ALA A 87 -7.71 -6.00 -10.62
C ALA A 87 -8.49 -7.31 -10.50
N VAL A 88 -7.91 -8.27 -9.79
CA VAL A 88 -8.45 -9.61 -9.58
C VAL A 88 -9.24 -9.67 -8.28
N SER A 89 -8.89 -8.82 -7.30
CA SER A 89 -9.53 -8.85 -5.98
C SER A 89 -10.83 -8.02 -5.97
N PRO A 90 -11.99 -8.63 -5.67
CA PRO A 90 -13.25 -7.89 -5.55
C PRO A 90 -13.23 -6.89 -4.38
N GLY A 91 -12.39 -7.12 -3.37
CA GLY A 91 -12.36 -6.34 -2.14
C GLY A 91 -11.87 -4.90 -2.31
N PHE A 92 -11.25 -4.54 -3.44
CA PHE A 92 -10.76 -3.17 -3.65
C PHE A 92 -11.90 -2.14 -3.71
N GLY A 93 -13.03 -2.50 -4.34
CA GLY A 93 -14.18 -1.61 -4.49
C GLY A 93 -14.84 -1.23 -3.16
N ASP A 94 -14.76 -2.14 -2.19
CA ASP A 94 -15.42 -2.04 -0.89
C ASP A 94 -14.57 -1.33 0.18
N LEU A 95 -13.33 -0.97 -0.14
CA LEU A 95 -12.44 -0.32 0.80
C LEU A 95 -12.97 1.06 1.22
N HIS A 96 -12.94 1.30 2.52
CA HIS A 96 -13.21 2.63 3.06
C HIS A 96 -12.18 3.64 2.56
N VAL A 97 -12.66 4.83 2.22
CA VAL A 97 -11.83 5.92 1.71
C VAL A 97 -12.01 7.12 2.60
N GLU A 98 -10.91 7.66 3.10
CA GLU A 98 -10.87 8.83 3.96
C GLU A 98 -9.91 9.87 3.42
N SER A 99 -10.18 11.16 3.64
CA SER A 99 -9.22 12.21 3.28
C SER A 99 -8.12 12.32 4.33
N LEU A 100 -6.92 12.70 3.89
CA LEU A 100 -5.78 12.94 4.76
C LEU A 100 -6.11 13.93 5.89
N GLU A 101 -6.82 15.01 5.58
CA GLU A 101 -7.21 16.05 6.54
C GLU A 101 -8.11 15.48 7.65
N LYS A 102 -9.08 14.65 7.28
CA LYS A 102 -10.01 14.05 8.23
C LYS A 102 -9.30 13.04 9.13
N MET A 103 -8.39 12.25 8.56
CA MET A 103 -7.56 11.31 9.32
C MET A 103 -6.62 12.04 10.29
N ILE A 104 -6.01 13.16 9.89
CA ILE A 104 -5.17 13.97 10.78
C ILE A 104 -6.01 14.58 11.91
N ALA A 105 -7.20 15.12 11.60
CA ALA A 105 -8.09 15.72 12.60
C ALA A 105 -8.65 14.69 13.60
N GLY A 106 -8.96 13.48 13.13
CA GLY A 106 -9.43 12.37 13.96
C GLY A 106 -8.32 11.63 14.71
N GLY A 107 -7.07 11.85 14.32
CA GLY A 107 -5.91 11.12 14.80
C GLY A 107 -5.77 9.75 14.15
N LEU A 108 -4.53 9.23 14.14
CA LEU A 108 -4.26 7.86 13.70
C LEU A 108 -4.89 6.89 14.70
N THR A 109 -5.78 6.05 14.20
CA THR A 109 -6.48 5.06 15.03
C THR A 109 -5.49 4.02 15.56
N ALA A 110 -5.69 3.56 16.81
CA ALA A 110 -4.95 2.42 17.38
C ALA A 110 -5.15 1.11 16.59
N GLU A 111 -6.06 1.14 15.60
CA GLU A 111 -6.35 0.07 14.66
C GLU A 111 -5.37 -0.01 13.50
N LEU A 112 -4.43 0.92 13.38
CA LEU A 112 -3.48 0.96 12.27
C LEU A 112 -2.06 0.65 12.75
N ASP A 113 -1.35 -0.19 11.99
CA ASP A 113 0.04 -0.54 12.28
C ASP A 113 1.03 0.15 11.34
N LEU A 114 0.64 0.35 10.07
CA LEU A 114 1.51 0.82 9.00
C LEU A 114 0.73 1.67 7.97
N VAL A 115 1.34 2.74 7.49
CA VAL A 115 0.89 3.48 6.29
C VAL A 115 1.88 3.24 5.15
N LEU A 116 1.40 2.76 4.00
CA LEU A 116 2.20 2.72 2.78
C LEU A 116 1.90 3.96 1.94
N GLN A 117 2.90 4.79 1.72
CA GLN A 117 2.82 5.99 0.90
C GLN A 117 3.17 5.65 -0.54
N LEU A 118 2.14 5.66 -1.38
CA LEU A 118 2.25 5.51 -2.84
C LEU A 118 2.14 6.88 -3.54
N SER A 119 1.63 7.88 -2.84
CA SER A 119 1.61 9.27 -3.29
C SER A 119 3.00 9.92 -3.18
N PRO A 120 3.41 10.78 -4.13
CA PRO A 120 4.64 11.57 -4.04
C PRO A 120 4.52 12.74 -3.04
N LEU A 121 3.43 12.85 -2.30
CA LEU A 121 3.23 13.91 -1.32
C LEU A 121 4.25 13.77 -0.18
N ASP A 122 5.10 14.79 -0.03
CA ASP A 122 6.01 14.89 1.11
C ASP A 122 5.23 15.33 2.35
N LEU A 123 5.03 14.39 3.27
CA LEU A 123 4.32 14.60 4.52
C LEU A 123 5.29 14.63 5.69
N ASP A 124 5.03 15.48 6.68
CA ASP A 124 5.83 15.51 7.91
C ASP A 124 5.77 14.12 8.57
N PRO A 125 6.92 13.42 8.75
CA PRO A 125 6.97 12.10 9.38
C PRO A 125 6.34 12.08 10.78
N LYS A 126 6.26 13.23 11.46
CA LYS A 126 5.61 13.37 12.77
C LYS A 126 4.14 12.98 12.74
N ILE A 127 3.46 13.14 11.60
CA ILE A 127 2.06 12.74 11.44
C ILE A 127 1.91 11.26 11.81
N PHE A 128 2.87 10.41 11.44
CA PHE A 128 2.80 8.95 11.58
C PHE A 128 3.47 8.37 12.82
N ARG A 129 3.94 9.21 13.77
CA ARG A 129 4.67 8.77 14.97
C ARG A 129 3.87 7.85 15.89
N GLY A 130 2.55 7.86 15.81
CA GLY A 130 1.67 7.00 16.62
C GLY A 130 1.57 5.55 16.13
N LEU A 131 2.10 5.24 14.94
CA LEU A 131 1.99 3.92 14.34
C LEU A 131 3.13 3.00 14.76
N ARG A 132 2.79 1.73 15.00
CA ARG A 132 3.76 0.70 15.42
C ARG A 132 4.93 0.56 14.45
N PHE A 133 4.67 0.62 13.15
CA PHE A 133 5.69 0.53 12.10
C PHE A 133 5.84 1.82 11.29
N GLY A 134 5.19 2.90 11.71
CA GLY A 134 5.29 4.21 11.07
C GLY A 134 4.67 4.26 9.67
N ALA A 135 5.32 5.01 8.78
CA ALA A 135 4.95 5.11 7.37
C ALA A 135 6.12 4.72 6.48
N TRP A 136 5.85 3.94 5.44
CA TRP A 136 6.84 3.51 4.45
C TRP A 136 6.52 4.16 3.11
N ARG A 137 7.50 4.83 2.52
CA ARG A 137 7.33 5.52 1.24
C ARG A 137 7.96 4.71 0.11
N PHE A 138 7.19 4.51 -0.95
CA PHE A 138 7.75 4.00 -2.19
C PHE A 138 8.33 5.18 -2.98
N SER A 139 9.65 5.21 -3.09
CA SER A 139 10.36 6.16 -3.96
C SER A 139 10.66 5.48 -5.29
N PHE A 140 9.95 5.88 -6.33
CA PHE A 140 10.30 5.54 -7.71
C PHE A 140 11.10 6.73 -8.25
N LEU A 141 12.42 6.52 -8.35
CA LEU A 141 13.38 7.48 -8.91
C LEU A 141 13.14 7.69 -10.40
#